data_AF-A0A662QAE0-F1
#
_entry.id   AF-A0A662QAE0-F1
#
_cell.length_a   1.000
_cell.length_b   1.000
_cell.length_c   1.000
_cell.angle_alpha   90.00
_cell.angle_beta   90.00
_cell.angle_gamma   90.00
#
_symmetry.space_group_name_H-M   'P 1'
#
loop_
_entity.id
_entity.type
_entity.pdbx_description
1 polymer ?
#
loop_
_entity_poly.entity_id
_entity_poly.type
_entity_poly.pdbx_seq_one_letter_code
_entity_poly.pdbx_strand_id
1 'polypeptide(L)'
;MAKITIDVKNRTIQTLIEEVKSGKFVLPSFQREYEWDEDDIRDLIDSIINHYPIGTIILWKPSNVNSEIDPFSEPLIDVEQKPREIFYVIDGQQRLTSLLLLFNGWKILRDGKEIKCKVPISYHPITKKFYKSASRGIDLSKLVKAFCLEDINTLNELQKIPKEQREEMKEKIRRILDYTIPIYIMETYDEDEDTFKSMAEAFIRINKYGLRIGNLELMLSFLAGAISGELKKKISDLYKSLRDKFGINLQPVIRFTFSNFGLKQTQISQVEQFKTNVNRISEHSENEMRRILDKCSKAMDITIEFLEKELGITHSNLLPSQTPLIPISAYFYYKNINSLDELDNADIKNIVNWFVLVSFNGYYSSQTDTKLDEDLEIIKGSAYFPYDKLLENMQNRKAKVKITLNDIRKGLSLNVLRSQGRSHLFLLYTILVKKGADDWNGVLLSGRKFSEELDRHHIFPQDYLEQNLKPEDQDTKEILINNLANITFIHRNINSEIGDKPPHEYLNDYINSAKKHFVPADRNLWKIEQYTTFLEYRIKQIYLAGKEIFGSIFE
;
A
#
# COMPACT_ATOMS: atom_id res chain seq x y z
N MET A 1 -8.07 19.33 32.11
CA MET A 1 -6.62 19.02 32.07
C MET A 1 -6.31 18.45 30.70
N ALA A 2 -5.08 18.60 30.18
CA ALA A 2 -4.71 17.91 28.94
C ALA A 2 -4.81 16.39 29.18
N LYS A 3 -5.66 15.69 28.41
CA LYS A 3 -5.87 14.24 28.53
C LYS A 3 -4.69 13.42 28.00
N ILE A 4 -3.74 14.09 27.34
CA ILE A 4 -2.54 13.52 26.73
C ILE A 4 -1.32 14.26 27.27
N THR A 5 -0.33 13.53 27.75
CA THR A 5 1.03 14.05 27.96
C THR A 5 1.96 13.54 26.88
N ILE A 6 2.97 14.34 26.54
CA ILE A 6 4.00 13.98 25.58
C ILE A 6 5.33 13.90 26.32
N ASP A 7 5.92 12.72 26.32
CA ASP A 7 7.30 12.51 26.75
C ASP A 7 8.19 12.31 25.52
N VAL A 8 9.42 12.84 25.55
CA VAL A 8 10.36 12.75 24.44
C VAL A 8 11.61 12.01 24.90
N LYS A 9 11.86 10.86 24.28
CA LYS A 9 13.00 10.02 24.59
C LYS A 9 13.89 9.87 23.37
N ASN A 10 15.19 10.01 23.57
CA ASN A 10 16.18 9.62 22.56
C ASN A 10 16.57 8.16 22.79
N ARG A 11 16.59 7.38 21.71
CA ARG A 11 17.01 5.97 21.73
C ARG A 11 17.98 5.72 20.60
N THR A 12 19.05 4.98 20.88
CA THR A 12 19.88 4.42 19.81
C THR A 12 19.08 3.33 19.09
N ILE A 13 19.41 3.07 17.81
CA ILE A 13 18.78 1.99 17.05
C ILE A 13 18.95 0.66 17.79
N GLN A 14 20.12 0.41 18.40
CA GLN A 14 20.37 -0.80 19.18
C GLN A 14 19.35 -0.96 20.33
N THR A 15 19.22 0.04 21.21
CA THR A 15 18.28 -0.02 22.34
C THR A 15 16.83 -0.12 21.86
N LEU A 16 16.47 0.60 20.79
CA LEU A 16 15.14 0.55 20.24
C LEU A 16 14.77 -0.86 19.74
N ILE A 17 15.69 -1.55 19.04
CA ILE A 17 15.44 -2.90 18.54
C ILE A 17 15.29 -3.91 19.68
N GLU A 18 16.10 -3.79 20.73
CA GLU A 18 15.94 -4.60 21.95
C GLU A 18 14.57 -4.37 22.61
N GLU A 19 14.16 -3.10 22.73
CA GLU A 19 12.84 -2.75 23.26
C GLU A 19 11.70 -3.32 22.40
N VAL A 20 11.83 -3.32 21.08
CA VAL A 20 10.82 -3.88 20.17
C VAL A 20 10.76 -5.40 20.28
N LYS A 21 11.91 -6.08 20.40
CA LYS A 21 11.99 -7.54 20.60
C LYS A 21 11.35 -8.02 21.91
N SER A 22 11.08 -7.12 22.86
CA SER A 22 10.28 -7.45 24.06
C SER A 22 8.79 -7.69 23.76
N GLY A 23 8.31 -7.37 22.55
CA GLY A 23 6.93 -7.56 22.13
C GLY A 23 5.96 -6.46 22.58
N LYS A 24 6.44 -5.43 23.27
CA LYS A 24 5.60 -4.33 23.77
C LYS A 24 5.08 -3.37 22.69
N PHE A 25 5.57 -3.47 21.46
CA PHE A 25 5.15 -2.59 20.35
C PHE A 25 4.13 -3.30 19.48
N VAL A 26 2.98 -2.67 19.28
CA VAL A 26 1.90 -3.17 18.44
C VAL A 26 1.57 -2.17 17.34
N LEU A 27 1.20 -2.67 16.17
CA LEU A 27 0.64 -1.89 15.09
C LEU A 27 -0.87 -1.79 15.29
N PRO A 28 -1.43 -0.58 15.40
CA PRO A 28 -2.86 -0.42 15.33
C PRO A 28 -3.43 -0.94 14.01
N SER A 29 -4.67 -1.42 14.01
CA SER A 29 -5.36 -1.98 12.85
C SER A 29 -5.66 -0.98 11.73
N PHE A 30 -5.60 0.31 12.03
CA PHE A 30 -5.66 1.38 11.04
C PHE A 30 -4.31 1.68 10.39
N GLN A 31 -3.19 1.11 10.88
CA GLN A 31 -1.94 1.19 10.15
C GLN A 31 -2.04 0.38 8.87
N ARG A 32 -1.59 0.99 7.76
CA ARG A 32 -1.41 0.28 6.50
C ARG A 32 -0.37 -0.83 6.66
N GLU A 33 -0.45 -1.82 5.77
CA GLU A 33 0.56 -2.87 5.68
C GLU A 33 1.96 -2.29 5.42
N TYR A 34 2.97 -3.13 5.63
CA TYR A 34 4.34 -2.78 5.25
C TYR A 34 4.43 -2.67 3.73
N GLU A 35 4.74 -1.46 3.23
CA GLU A 35 4.73 -1.14 1.79
C GLU A 35 6.14 -0.82 1.27
N TRP A 36 7.13 -0.66 2.14
CA TRP A 36 8.50 -0.31 1.74
C TRP A 36 9.17 -1.46 0.97
N ASP A 37 9.80 -1.11 -0.14
CA ASP A 37 10.62 -2.02 -0.93
C ASP A 37 12.12 -1.87 -0.61
N GLU A 38 12.96 -2.62 -1.30
CA GLU A 38 14.39 -2.62 -1.06
C GLU A 38 15.09 -1.29 -1.40
N ASP A 39 14.50 -0.44 -2.25
CA ASP A 39 15.01 0.91 -2.47
C ASP A 39 14.75 1.79 -1.25
N ASP A 40 13.52 1.77 -0.71
CA ASP A 40 13.16 2.51 0.50
C ASP A 40 14.06 2.11 1.69
N ILE A 41 14.31 0.81 1.86
CA ILE A 41 15.19 0.28 2.92
C ILE A 41 16.64 0.73 2.71
N ARG A 42 17.15 0.65 1.47
CA ARG A 42 18.51 1.10 1.12
C ARG A 42 18.70 2.57 1.45
N ASP A 43 17.74 3.41 1.07
CA ASP A 43 17.82 4.86 1.24
C ASP A 43 17.71 5.27 2.72
N LEU A 44 16.93 4.53 3.51
CA LEU A 44 16.92 4.66 4.98
C LEU A 44 18.31 4.36 5.56
N ILE A 45 18.93 3.25 5.16
CA ILE A 45 20.24 2.83 5.67
C ILE A 45 21.33 3.84 5.27
N ASP A 46 21.31 4.30 4.01
CA ASP A 46 22.23 5.33 3.54
C ASP A 46 22.09 6.62 4.35
N SER A 47 20.84 7.05 4.59
CA SER A 47 20.54 8.22 5.43
C SER A 47 21.09 8.07 6.85
N ILE A 48 20.93 6.90 7.48
CA ILE A 48 21.47 6.62 8.82
C ILE A 48 23.00 6.75 8.83
N ILE A 49 23.67 6.13 7.86
CA ILE A 49 25.13 6.08 7.78
C ILE A 49 25.75 7.44 7.48
N ASN A 50 25.04 8.28 6.72
CA ASN A 50 25.43 9.64 6.40
C ASN A 50 24.95 10.67 7.44
N HIS A 51 24.33 10.23 8.54
CA HIS A 51 23.75 11.07 9.59
C HIS A 51 22.71 12.08 9.09
N TYR A 52 21.98 11.73 8.03
CA TYR A 52 20.83 12.50 7.60
C TYR A 52 19.64 12.27 8.54
N PRO A 53 18.75 13.26 8.71
CA PRO A 53 17.55 13.10 9.52
C PRO A 53 16.61 12.05 8.91
N ILE A 54 16.32 10.98 9.65
CA ILE A 54 15.34 9.95 9.22
C ILE A 54 13.96 10.13 9.83
N GLY A 55 13.70 11.30 10.44
CA GLY A 55 12.47 11.63 11.15
C GLY A 55 12.44 11.09 12.59
N THR A 56 11.23 10.92 13.11
CA THR A 56 10.97 10.55 14.51
C THR A 56 10.09 9.31 14.58
N ILE A 57 10.03 8.63 15.72
CA ILE A 57 9.03 7.59 15.98
C ILE A 57 8.01 8.16 16.94
N ILE A 58 6.74 7.89 16.68
CA ILE A 58 5.66 8.33 17.55
C ILE A 58 4.95 7.10 18.07
N LEU A 59 4.82 7.02 19.39
CA LEU A 59 4.19 5.95 20.11
C LEU A 59 3.04 6.50 20.93
N TRP A 60 2.04 5.67 21.15
CA TRP A 60 1.01 5.93 22.13
C TRP A 60 1.00 4.84 23.18
N LYS A 61 1.08 5.25 24.44
CA LYS A 61 1.00 4.41 25.63
C LYS A 61 -0.37 4.66 26.28
N PRO A 62 -1.30 3.69 26.23
CA PRO A 62 -2.59 3.82 26.89
C PRO A 62 -2.47 3.74 28.41
N SER A 63 -3.47 4.28 29.11
CA SER A 63 -3.52 4.26 30.59
C SER A 63 -3.76 2.84 31.15
N ASN A 64 -4.43 1.98 30.39
CA ASN A 64 -4.79 0.62 30.78
C ASN A 64 -4.35 -0.40 29.71
N VAL A 65 -3.48 -1.32 30.12
CA VAL A 65 -2.91 -2.37 29.25
C VAL A 65 -3.90 -3.52 28.99
N ASN A 66 -4.90 -3.69 29.86
CA ASN A 66 -5.90 -4.77 29.78
C ASN A 66 -7.17 -4.41 29.01
N SER A 67 -7.41 -3.13 28.74
CA SER A 67 -8.45 -2.76 27.80
C SER A 67 -8.00 -3.18 26.41
N GLU A 68 -8.77 -4.05 25.76
CA GLU A 68 -8.63 -4.39 24.33
C GLU A 68 -8.94 -3.15 23.46
N ILE A 69 -8.13 -2.10 23.60
CA ILE A 69 -8.33 -0.78 22.99
C ILE A 69 -8.40 -0.92 21.48
N ASP A 70 -7.50 -1.73 20.90
CA ASP A 70 -7.56 -2.13 19.50
C ASP A 70 -7.42 -3.65 19.38
N PRO A 71 -8.53 -4.39 19.26
CA PRO A 71 -8.53 -5.84 19.18
C PRO A 71 -8.09 -6.39 17.82
N PHE A 72 -7.97 -5.53 16.82
CA PHE A 72 -7.46 -5.88 15.50
C PHE A 72 -5.98 -5.50 15.36
N SER A 73 -5.35 -4.98 16.43
CA SER A 73 -3.93 -4.66 16.42
C SER A 73 -3.08 -5.91 16.24
N GLU A 74 -1.95 -5.72 15.58
CA GLU A 74 -0.97 -6.77 15.32
C GLU A 74 0.28 -6.50 16.14
N PRO A 75 0.99 -7.54 16.62
CA PRO A 75 2.31 -7.33 17.18
C PRO A 75 3.24 -6.80 16.09
N LEU A 76 4.19 -5.92 16.43
CA LEU A 76 5.17 -5.48 15.44
C LEU A 76 6.11 -6.62 14.99
N ILE A 77 6.35 -7.56 15.92
CA ILE A 77 7.06 -8.83 15.76
C ILE A 77 6.42 -9.87 16.68
N ASP A 78 6.26 -11.10 16.20
CA ASP A 78 5.72 -12.19 17.01
C ASP A 78 6.69 -12.56 18.15
N VAL A 79 6.15 -12.62 19.37
CA VAL A 79 6.88 -13.04 20.58
C VAL A 79 6.07 -14.08 21.35
N GLU A 80 6.74 -14.96 22.08
CA GLU A 80 6.09 -16.02 22.85
C GLU A 80 5.39 -15.50 24.12
N GLN A 81 5.86 -14.38 24.69
CA GLN A 81 5.38 -13.84 25.96
C GLN A 81 4.51 -12.60 25.77
N LYS A 82 3.38 -12.53 26.49
CA LYS A 82 2.55 -11.32 26.52
C LYS A 82 3.28 -10.19 27.25
N PRO A 83 3.37 -8.99 26.66
CA PRO A 83 4.08 -7.88 27.26
C PRO A 83 3.30 -7.32 28.46
N ARG A 84 4.02 -6.72 29.43
CA ARG A 84 3.42 -6.06 30.61
C ARG A 84 2.89 -4.66 30.32
N GLU A 85 3.37 -4.04 29.25
CA GLU A 85 2.96 -2.72 28.76
C GLU A 85 2.81 -2.80 27.24
N ILE A 86 1.93 -1.99 26.67
CA ILE A 86 1.69 -1.94 25.22
C ILE A 86 1.95 -0.51 24.74
N PHE A 87 2.63 -0.40 23.60
CA PHE A 87 2.87 0.84 22.88
C PHE A 87 2.36 0.69 21.45
N TYR A 88 1.38 1.48 21.08
CA TYR A 88 0.87 1.56 19.72
C TYR A 88 1.83 2.37 18.85
N VAL A 89 2.31 1.81 17.75
CA VAL A 89 3.16 2.52 16.78
C VAL A 89 2.28 3.35 15.88
N ILE A 90 2.47 4.66 15.99
CA ILE A 90 1.62 5.65 15.35
C ILE A 90 2.25 6.14 14.06
N ASP A 91 3.54 6.46 14.15
CA ASP A 91 4.35 6.90 13.03
C ASP A 91 5.72 6.25 13.10
N GLY A 92 6.30 6.04 11.92
CA GLY A 92 7.58 5.36 11.79
C GLY A 92 7.50 3.85 11.66
N GLN A 93 6.31 3.27 11.48
CA GLN A 93 6.15 1.80 11.37
C GLN A 93 6.99 1.18 10.23
N GLN A 94 7.12 1.85 9.09
CA GLN A 94 7.88 1.37 7.93
C GLN A 94 9.39 1.39 8.24
N ARG A 95 9.88 2.47 8.87
CA ARG A 95 11.27 2.60 9.32
C ARG A 95 11.62 1.55 10.37
N LEU A 96 10.75 1.40 11.38
CA LEU A 96 10.95 0.45 12.47
C LEU A 96 10.91 -1.00 11.98
N THR A 97 9.99 -1.34 11.07
CA THR A 97 9.93 -2.67 10.44
C THR A 97 11.18 -2.95 9.60
N SER A 98 11.66 -1.97 8.84
CA SER A 98 12.88 -2.12 8.01
C SER A 98 14.13 -2.36 8.85
N LEU A 99 14.26 -1.65 9.97
CA LEU A 99 15.33 -1.90 10.95
C LEU A 99 15.17 -3.29 11.58
N LEU A 100 13.96 -3.71 11.95
CA LEU A 100 13.74 -5.08 12.44
C LEU A 100 14.16 -6.14 11.42
N LEU A 101 13.84 -5.96 10.13
CA LEU A 101 14.27 -6.87 9.07
C LEU A 101 15.79 -6.96 9.03
N LEU A 102 16.50 -5.84 9.02
CA LEU A 102 17.97 -5.80 9.04
C LEU A 102 18.55 -6.64 10.20
N PHE A 103 17.99 -6.51 11.41
CA PHE A 103 18.49 -7.19 12.61
C PHE A 103 18.04 -8.65 12.75
N ASN A 104 17.12 -9.14 11.91
CA ASN A 104 16.61 -10.51 11.93
C ASN A 104 16.95 -11.28 10.64
N GLY A 105 17.98 -10.87 9.90
CA GLY A 105 18.40 -11.57 8.67
C GLY A 105 17.40 -11.39 7.52
N TRP A 106 16.86 -10.18 7.41
CA TRP A 106 15.90 -9.76 6.39
C TRP A 106 14.55 -10.48 6.42
N LYS A 107 14.18 -11.08 7.55
CA LYS A 107 12.91 -11.79 7.72
C LYS A 107 12.41 -11.70 9.17
N ILE A 108 11.11 -11.46 9.34
CA ILE A 108 10.40 -11.51 10.62
C ILE A 108 9.04 -12.21 10.45
N LEU A 109 8.45 -12.63 11.57
CA LEU A 109 7.06 -13.06 11.64
C LEU A 109 6.21 -11.99 12.34
N ARG A 110 5.02 -11.73 11.79
CA ARG A 110 4.02 -10.79 12.29
C ARG A 110 2.63 -11.39 12.12
N ASP A 111 1.94 -11.66 13.22
CA ASP A 111 0.64 -12.36 13.25
C ASP A 111 0.69 -13.68 12.43
N GLY A 112 1.79 -14.42 12.54
CA GLY A 112 2.02 -15.65 11.78
C GLY A 112 2.41 -15.45 10.31
N LYS A 113 2.40 -14.21 9.78
CA LYS A 113 2.80 -13.89 8.42
C LYS A 113 4.28 -13.55 8.33
N GLU A 114 4.92 -14.04 7.27
CA GLU A 114 6.31 -13.70 6.96
C GLU A 114 6.39 -12.32 6.29
N ILE A 115 7.13 -11.40 6.90
CA ILE A 115 7.58 -10.17 6.26
C ILE A 115 9.07 -10.33 5.97
N LYS A 116 9.48 -10.09 4.73
CA LYS A 116 10.88 -10.23 4.31
C LYS A 116 11.32 -9.17 3.31
N CYS A 117 12.62 -8.88 3.34
CA CYS A 117 13.33 -8.29 2.22
C CYS A 117 13.53 -9.37 1.16
N LYS A 118 13.12 -9.14 -0.09
CA LYS A 118 13.24 -10.14 -1.17
C LYS A 118 14.69 -10.34 -1.55
N VAL A 119 15.47 -9.26 -1.54
CA VAL A 119 16.92 -9.27 -1.76
C VAL A 119 17.62 -8.53 -0.62
N PRO A 120 18.79 -9.00 -0.15
CA PRO A 120 19.50 -8.33 0.93
C PRO A 120 20.05 -6.98 0.46
N ILE A 121 20.11 -6.03 1.39
CA ILE A 121 20.89 -4.80 1.20
C ILE A 121 22.34 -5.10 1.56
N SER A 122 23.21 -5.01 0.57
CA SER A 122 24.63 -5.30 0.69
C SER A 122 25.46 -4.03 0.56
N TYR A 123 26.55 -3.97 1.31
CA TYR A 123 27.53 -2.90 1.23
C TYR A 123 28.78 -3.36 0.48
N HIS A 124 29.25 -2.56 -0.47
CA HIS A 124 30.48 -2.82 -1.18
C HIS A 124 31.61 -1.93 -0.62
N PRO A 125 32.64 -2.49 0.03
CA PRO A 125 33.65 -1.68 0.72
C PRO A 125 34.50 -0.82 -0.22
N ILE A 126 34.82 -1.31 -1.43
CA ILE A 126 35.64 -0.54 -2.39
C ILE A 126 34.87 0.63 -3.01
N THR A 127 33.68 0.39 -3.57
CA THR A 127 32.88 1.44 -4.22
C THR A 127 32.13 2.31 -3.22
N LYS A 128 32.04 1.87 -1.95
CA LYS A 128 31.33 2.51 -0.85
C LYS A 128 29.83 2.72 -1.10
N LYS A 129 29.25 1.88 -1.96
CA LYS A 129 27.83 1.92 -2.34
C LYS A 129 27.04 0.77 -1.74
N PHE A 130 25.73 1.00 -1.56
CA PHE A 130 24.76 -0.03 -1.23
C PHE A 130 24.12 -0.61 -2.49
N TYR A 131 23.92 -1.92 -2.49
CA TYR A 131 23.30 -2.65 -3.58
C TYR A 131 22.18 -3.55 -3.05
N LYS A 132 21.10 -3.66 -3.82
CA LYS A 132 20.01 -4.62 -3.61
C LYS A 132 20.40 -5.97 -4.21
N SER A 133 21.40 -6.63 -3.64
CA SER A 133 22.02 -7.81 -4.26
C SER A 133 22.73 -8.67 -3.24
N ALA A 134 22.58 -9.99 -3.36
CA ALA A 134 23.35 -10.95 -2.58
C ALA A 134 24.79 -11.14 -3.08
N SER A 135 25.10 -10.73 -4.32
CA SER A 135 26.41 -10.95 -4.95
C SER A 135 27.26 -9.68 -5.08
N ARG A 136 26.64 -8.50 -5.18
CA ARG A 136 27.34 -7.21 -5.30
C ARG A 136 27.65 -6.58 -3.93
N GLY A 137 28.52 -7.22 -3.15
CA GLY A 137 28.97 -6.73 -1.85
C GLY A 137 28.70 -7.72 -0.72
N ILE A 138 28.64 -7.21 0.52
CA ILE A 138 28.43 -8.02 1.72
C ILE A 138 27.13 -7.61 2.39
N ASP A 139 26.27 -8.60 2.65
CA ASP A 139 24.97 -8.44 3.29
C ASP A 139 25.09 -7.75 4.66
N LEU A 140 24.40 -6.61 4.80
CA LEU A 140 24.41 -5.83 6.04
C LEU A 140 23.84 -6.60 7.24
N SER A 141 22.87 -7.49 7.05
CA SER A 141 22.33 -8.29 8.15
C SER A 141 23.37 -9.24 8.74
N LYS A 142 24.27 -9.77 7.90
CA LYS A 142 25.43 -10.55 8.34
C LYS A 142 26.42 -9.67 9.10
N LEU A 143 26.68 -8.46 8.62
CA LEU A 143 27.56 -7.51 9.31
C LEU A 143 26.99 -7.09 10.68
N VAL A 144 25.68 -6.89 10.79
CA VAL A 144 25.00 -6.68 12.07
C VAL A 144 25.16 -7.90 12.98
N LYS A 145 24.93 -9.12 12.50
CA LYS A 145 25.17 -10.34 13.30
C LYS A 145 26.62 -10.44 13.79
N ALA A 146 27.58 -10.16 12.92
CA ALA A 146 29.00 -10.25 13.25
C ALA A 146 29.43 -9.20 14.30
N PHE A 147 29.03 -7.94 14.10
CA PHE A 147 29.56 -6.83 14.91
C PHE A 147 28.65 -6.39 16.07
N CYS A 148 27.36 -6.71 16.03
CA CYS A 148 26.40 -6.40 17.11
C CYS A 148 26.11 -7.60 18.01
N LEU A 149 25.97 -8.80 17.43
CA LEU A 149 25.64 -10.02 18.17
C LEU A 149 26.87 -10.88 18.49
N GLU A 150 28.07 -10.41 18.10
CA GLU A 150 29.35 -11.10 18.26
C GLU A 150 29.33 -12.56 17.74
N ASP A 151 28.58 -12.81 16.66
CA ASP A 151 28.46 -14.15 16.08
C ASP A 151 29.81 -14.63 15.51
N ILE A 152 30.43 -15.58 16.21
CA ILE A 152 31.78 -16.09 15.92
C ILE A 152 31.86 -16.68 14.51
N ASN A 153 30.81 -17.36 14.06
CA ASN A 153 30.81 -18.00 12.74
C ASN A 153 30.87 -16.95 11.63
N THR A 154 30.03 -15.92 11.72
CA THR A 154 30.02 -14.82 10.75
C THR A 154 31.32 -14.00 10.82
N LEU A 155 31.85 -13.77 12.02
CA LEU A 155 33.16 -13.10 12.18
C LEU A 155 34.29 -13.89 11.48
N ASN A 156 34.28 -15.22 11.57
CA ASN A 156 35.26 -16.08 10.89
C ASN A 156 35.12 -16.04 9.37
N GLU A 157 33.90 -15.99 8.83
CA GLU A 157 33.68 -15.79 7.39
C GLU A 157 34.28 -14.46 6.90
N LEU A 158 34.11 -13.40 7.70
CA LEU A 158 34.64 -12.08 7.38
C LEU A 158 36.17 -12.02 7.48
N GLN A 159 36.85 -12.94 8.16
CA GLN A 159 38.32 -12.92 8.25
C GLN A 159 39.04 -13.01 6.90
N LYS A 160 38.37 -13.55 5.87
CA LYS A 160 38.89 -13.63 4.50
C LYS A 160 38.98 -12.27 3.80
N ILE A 161 38.29 -11.25 4.32
CA ILE A 161 38.25 -9.90 3.77
C ILE A 161 39.43 -9.09 4.34
N PRO A 162 40.10 -8.23 3.54
CA PRO A 162 41.17 -7.36 4.00
C PRO A 162 40.80 -6.55 5.24
N LYS A 163 41.75 -6.44 6.19
CA LYS A 163 41.52 -5.78 7.50
C LYS A 163 40.94 -4.37 7.35
N GLU A 164 41.46 -3.57 6.43
CA GLU A 164 41.00 -2.20 6.17
C GLU A 164 39.51 -2.15 5.81
N GLN A 165 39.07 -3.01 4.89
CA GLN A 165 37.65 -3.11 4.49
C GLN A 165 36.77 -3.60 5.65
N ARG A 166 37.29 -4.48 6.51
CA ARG A 166 36.56 -4.93 7.71
C ARG A 166 36.37 -3.81 8.72
N GLU A 167 37.41 -3.02 8.98
CA GLU A 167 37.30 -1.87 9.89
C GLU A 167 36.33 -0.82 9.32
N GLU A 168 36.34 -0.57 8.01
CA GLU A 168 35.35 0.31 7.35
C GLU A 168 33.93 -0.22 7.54
N MET A 169 33.67 -1.50 7.27
CA MET A 169 32.35 -2.10 7.48
C MET A 169 31.92 -2.05 8.94
N LYS A 170 32.84 -2.30 9.86
CA LYS A 170 32.59 -2.21 11.31
C LYS A 170 32.21 -0.79 11.71
N GLU A 171 32.87 0.22 11.16
CA GLU A 171 32.51 1.63 11.36
C GLU A 171 31.09 1.91 10.85
N LYS A 172 30.73 1.43 9.65
CA LYS A 172 29.38 1.61 9.09
C LYS A 172 28.30 0.97 9.96
N ILE A 173 28.52 -0.25 10.46
CA ILE A 173 27.58 -0.89 11.40
C ILE A 173 27.49 -0.11 12.71
N ARG A 174 28.61 0.36 13.25
CA ARG A 174 28.60 1.19 14.46
C ARG A 174 27.76 2.46 14.27
N ARG A 175 27.89 3.14 13.12
CA ARG A 175 27.04 4.31 12.81
C ARG A 175 25.56 3.97 12.81
N ILE A 176 25.18 2.79 12.31
CA ILE A 176 23.78 2.32 12.39
C ILE A 176 23.37 2.13 13.84
N LEU A 177 24.14 1.37 14.63
CA LEU A 177 23.80 1.04 16.01
C LEU A 177 23.67 2.27 16.90
N ASP A 178 24.62 3.21 16.77
CA ASP A 178 24.74 4.41 17.59
C ASP A 178 23.80 5.54 17.11
N TYR A 179 23.17 5.41 15.93
CA TYR A 179 22.25 6.42 15.42
C TYR A 179 21.09 6.59 16.40
N THR A 180 20.86 7.84 16.81
CA THR A 180 19.84 8.17 17.82
C THR A 180 18.58 8.69 17.15
N ILE A 181 17.46 8.05 17.43
CA ILE A 181 16.13 8.42 16.94
C ILE A 181 15.34 9.08 18.07
N PRO A 182 14.73 10.27 17.84
CA PRO A 182 13.77 10.84 18.76
C PRO A 182 12.46 10.05 18.75
N ILE A 183 12.00 9.65 19.93
CA ILE A 183 10.74 8.93 20.17
C ILE A 183 9.81 9.82 20.99
N TYR A 184 8.67 10.17 20.42
CA TYR A 184 7.59 10.88 21.11
C TYR A 184 6.61 9.83 21.65
N ILE A 185 6.44 9.80 22.97
CA ILE A 185 5.49 8.92 23.63
C ILE A 185 4.33 9.79 24.09
N MET A 186 3.17 9.59 23.46
CA MET A 186 1.92 10.14 23.92
C MET A 186 1.35 9.20 25.00
N GLU A 187 1.20 9.70 26.22
CA GLU A 187 0.60 8.95 27.32
C GLU A 187 -0.80 9.50 27.59
N THR A 188 -1.78 8.61 27.69
CA THR A 188 -3.16 8.94 28.05
C THR A 188 -3.42 8.57 29.51
N TYR A 189 -4.33 9.31 30.17
CA TYR A 189 -4.69 9.09 31.58
C TYR A 189 -6.01 8.32 31.75
N ASP A 190 -6.88 8.39 30.76
CA ASP A 190 -8.15 7.67 30.66
C ASP A 190 -8.37 7.33 29.18
N GLU A 191 -9.25 6.37 28.89
CA GLU A 191 -9.58 5.93 27.54
C GLU A 191 -11.04 6.26 27.23
N ASP A 192 -11.38 7.53 27.43
CA ASP A 192 -12.68 8.10 27.09
C ASP A 192 -12.72 8.66 25.66
N GLU A 193 -13.92 9.02 25.19
CA GLU A 193 -14.13 9.49 23.83
C GLU A 193 -13.27 10.71 23.47
N ASP A 194 -13.22 11.74 24.32
CA ASP A 194 -12.45 12.94 23.99
C ASP A 194 -10.96 12.62 23.91
N THR A 195 -10.49 11.63 24.68
CA THR A 195 -9.10 11.16 24.60
C THR A 195 -8.85 10.55 23.23
N PHE A 196 -9.70 9.64 22.77
CA PHE A 196 -9.57 9.05 21.44
C PHE A 196 -9.70 10.08 20.31
N LYS A 197 -10.62 11.04 20.43
CA LYS A 197 -10.76 12.14 19.46
C LYS A 197 -9.52 13.03 19.44
N SER A 198 -8.97 13.34 20.60
CA SER A 198 -7.74 14.14 20.71
C SER A 198 -6.54 13.40 20.12
N MET A 199 -6.45 12.08 20.34
CA MET A 199 -5.46 11.21 19.72
C MET A 199 -5.65 11.17 18.20
N ALA A 200 -6.88 11.03 17.70
CA ALA A 200 -7.22 11.09 16.28
C ALA A 200 -6.74 12.37 15.62
N GLU A 201 -7.06 13.50 16.23
CA GLU A 201 -6.65 14.79 15.73
C GLU A 201 -5.13 14.95 15.76
N ALA A 202 -4.46 14.49 16.83
CA ALA A 202 -3.01 14.47 16.88
C ALA A 202 -2.43 13.64 15.74
N PHE A 203 -2.95 12.44 15.49
CA PHE A 203 -2.54 11.55 14.40
C PHE A 203 -2.73 12.16 13.02
N ILE A 204 -3.90 12.73 12.75
CA ILE A 204 -4.19 13.38 11.46
C ILE A 204 -3.25 14.55 11.23
N ARG A 205 -2.94 15.32 12.28
CA ARG A 205 -2.03 16.48 12.19
C ARG A 205 -0.58 16.05 11.99
N ILE A 206 -0.15 14.98 12.65
CA ILE A 206 1.18 14.38 12.49
C ILE A 206 1.33 13.83 11.05
N ASN A 207 0.32 13.11 10.57
CA ASN A 207 0.31 12.50 9.25
C ASN A 207 -0.07 13.47 8.11
N LYS A 208 -0.09 14.79 8.36
CA LYS A 208 -0.57 15.78 7.38
C LYS A 208 0.27 15.87 6.09
N TYR A 209 1.51 15.35 6.12
CA TYR A 209 2.39 15.19 4.94
C TYR A 209 2.49 13.74 4.43
N GLY A 210 1.95 12.78 5.19
CA GLY A 210 1.69 11.39 4.77
C GLY A 210 0.24 11.22 4.30
N LEU A 211 -0.16 10.04 3.82
CA LEU A 211 -1.54 9.79 3.39
C LEU A 211 -2.53 10.12 4.52
N ARG A 212 -3.61 10.85 4.20
CA ARG A 212 -4.67 11.22 5.14
C ARG A 212 -5.38 9.98 5.65
N ILE A 213 -5.01 9.51 6.85
CA ILE A 213 -5.85 8.61 7.64
C ILE A 213 -7.10 9.41 8.06
N GLY A 214 -8.28 8.84 7.88
CA GLY A 214 -9.55 9.45 8.28
C GLY A 214 -9.86 9.19 9.76
N ASN A 215 -10.49 10.15 10.45
CA ASN A 215 -10.99 10.01 11.83
C ASN A 215 -11.69 8.66 12.08
N LEU A 216 -12.44 8.18 11.08
CA LEU A 216 -13.14 6.89 11.09
C LEU A 216 -12.20 5.69 11.34
N GLU A 217 -11.03 5.62 10.73
CA GLU A 217 -10.15 4.44 10.85
C GLU A 217 -9.67 4.22 12.28
N LEU A 218 -9.37 5.32 12.96
CA LEU A 218 -9.00 5.34 14.36
C LEU A 218 -10.18 5.03 15.27
N MET A 219 -11.32 5.67 15.02
CA MET A 219 -12.55 5.45 15.77
C MET A 219 -13.03 4.01 15.67
N LEU A 220 -12.96 3.37 14.51
CA LEU A 220 -13.43 2.00 14.31
C LEU A 220 -12.51 0.95 14.96
N SER A 221 -11.21 1.22 14.94
CA SER A 221 -10.20 0.44 15.67
C SER A 221 -10.44 0.53 17.19
N PHE A 222 -10.76 1.72 17.72
CA PHE A 222 -11.05 1.94 19.13
C PHE A 222 -12.45 1.52 19.59
N LEU A 223 -13.45 1.67 18.72
CA LEU A 223 -14.83 1.26 18.97
C LEU A 223 -15.04 -0.23 18.76
N ALA A 224 -14.03 -0.98 18.35
CA ALA A 224 -14.06 -2.43 18.41
C ALA A 224 -14.09 -2.95 19.87
N GLY A 225 -13.77 -2.11 20.87
CA GLY A 225 -14.13 -2.34 22.27
C GLY A 225 -15.63 -2.17 22.57
N ALA A 226 -16.36 -1.39 21.76
CA ALA A 226 -17.82 -1.26 21.83
C ALA A 226 -18.56 -2.36 21.05
N ILE A 227 -17.90 -3.00 20.07
CA ILE A 227 -18.44 -4.18 19.41
C ILE A 227 -18.33 -5.36 20.39
N SER A 228 -19.47 -5.87 20.85
CA SER A 228 -19.51 -6.94 21.85
C SER A 228 -19.24 -8.33 21.26
N GLY A 229 -18.59 -9.18 22.07
CA GLY A 229 -18.52 -10.65 21.95
C GLY A 229 -18.46 -11.24 20.53
N GLU A 230 -19.60 -11.76 20.07
CA GLU A 230 -19.70 -12.55 18.84
C GLU A 230 -19.58 -11.71 17.56
N LEU A 231 -20.20 -10.51 17.54
CA LEU A 231 -20.16 -9.62 16.37
C LEU A 231 -18.72 -9.18 16.07
N LYS A 232 -17.96 -8.89 17.12
CA LYS A 232 -16.53 -8.54 17.05
C LYS A 232 -15.73 -9.67 16.42
N LYS A 233 -15.91 -10.90 16.92
CA LYS A 233 -15.20 -12.07 16.42
C LYS A 233 -15.48 -12.29 14.93
N LYS A 234 -16.75 -12.26 14.51
CA LYS A 234 -17.13 -12.49 13.11
C LYS A 234 -16.61 -11.39 12.17
N ILE A 235 -16.66 -10.13 12.57
CA ILE A 235 -16.09 -9.03 11.78
C ILE A 235 -14.56 -9.18 11.69
N SER A 236 -13.91 -9.64 12.77
CA SER A 236 -12.46 -9.96 12.77
C SER A 236 -12.12 -11.06 11.77
N ASP A 237 -12.86 -12.17 11.84
CA ASP A 237 -12.64 -13.31 10.97
C ASP A 237 -12.87 -12.93 9.49
N LEU A 238 -13.92 -12.16 9.20
CA LEU A 238 -14.18 -11.57 7.89
C LEU A 238 -13.03 -10.68 7.41
N TYR A 239 -12.62 -9.72 8.24
CA TYR A 239 -11.54 -8.79 7.90
C TYR A 239 -10.22 -9.52 7.63
N LYS A 240 -9.82 -10.43 8.54
CA LYS A 240 -8.59 -11.22 8.38
C LYS A 240 -8.61 -12.02 7.09
N SER A 241 -9.72 -12.70 6.79
CA SER A 241 -9.87 -13.45 5.53
C SER A 241 -9.66 -12.56 4.30
N LEU A 242 -10.34 -11.41 4.22
CA LEU A 242 -10.24 -10.51 3.06
C LEU A 242 -8.88 -9.81 2.96
N ARG A 243 -8.28 -9.46 4.10
CA ARG A 243 -6.94 -8.88 4.19
C ARG A 243 -5.91 -9.87 3.69
N ASP A 244 -5.97 -11.12 4.14
CA ASP A 244 -5.01 -12.16 3.76
C ASP A 244 -5.14 -12.53 2.28
N LYS A 245 -6.36 -12.47 1.73
CA LYS A 245 -6.65 -12.76 0.32
C LYS A 245 -6.28 -11.61 -0.63
N PHE A 246 -6.51 -10.36 -0.25
CA PHE A 246 -6.46 -9.21 -1.19
C PHE A 246 -5.75 -7.96 -0.64
N GLY A 247 -5.32 -7.95 0.63
CA GLY A 247 -4.77 -6.77 1.30
C GLY A 247 -5.81 -5.69 1.57
N ILE A 248 -7.09 -6.05 1.80
CA ILE A 248 -8.12 -5.06 2.13
C ILE A 248 -7.82 -4.40 3.49
N ASN A 249 -8.07 -3.10 3.58
CA ASN A 249 -8.03 -2.34 4.82
C ASN A 249 -9.35 -2.55 5.60
N LEU A 250 -9.31 -2.35 6.92
CA LEU A 250 -10.50 -2.49 7.77
C LEU A 250 -11.63 -1.53 7.38
N GLN A 251 -11.28 -0.34 6.87
CA GLN A 251 -12.22 0.74 6.59
C GLN A 251 -13.32 0.36 5.57
N PRO A 252 -13.03 -0.15 4.35
CA PRO A 252 -14.05 -0.68 3.46
C PRO A 252 -14.93 -1.77 4.08
N VAL A 253 -14.33 -2.69 4.85
CA VAL A 253 -15.04 -3.81 5.50
C VAL A 253 -16.08 -3.31 6.48
N ILE A 254 -15.70 -2.39 7.37
CA ILE A 254 -16.61 -1.81 8.35
C ILE A 254 -17.69 -0.97 7.67
N ARG A 255 -17.32 -0.05 6.76
CA ARG A 255 -18.28 0.84 6.09
C ARG A 255 -19.36 0.06 5.36
N PHE A 256 -18.95 -0.99 4.65
CA PHE A 256 -19.87 -1.88 3.96
C PHE A 256 -20.73 -2.69 4.94
N THR A 257 -20.10 -3.38 5.90
CA THR A 257 -20.80 -4.26 6.83
C THR A 257 -21.86 -3.50 7.63
N PHE A 258 -21.51 -2.35 8.22
CA PHE A 258 -22.44 -1.57 9.03
C PHE A 258 -23.51 -0.84 8.21
N SER A 259 -23.25 -0.54 6.93
CA SER A 259 -24.31 -0.07 6.04
C SER A 259 -25.41 -1.11 5.85
N ASN A 260 -25.06 -2.40 5.84
CA ASN A 260 -26.02 -3.50 5.76
C ASN A 260 -26.75 -3.77 7.08
N PHE A 261 -26.24 -3.24 8.20
CA PHE A 261 -26.97 -3.11 9.47
C PHE A 261 -27.83 -1.83 9.54
N GLY A 262 -27.96 -1.08 8.44
CA GLY A 262 -28.84 0.07 8.32
C GLY A 262 -28.24 1.42 8.74
N LEU A 263 -26.93 1.48 8.97
CA LEU A 263 -26.26 2.73 9.32
C LEU A 263 -25.89 3.52 8.07
N LYS A 264 -26.13 4.83 8.10
CA LYS A 264 -25.59 5.76 7.12
C LYS A 264 -24.08 5.93 7.33
N GLN A 265 -23.34 6.19 6.27
CA GLN A 265 -21.89 6.43 6.31
C GLN A 265 -21.53 7.61 7.21
N THR A 266 -22.36 8.65 7.22
CA THR A 266 -22.25 9.79 8.15
C THR A 266 -22.37 9.40 9.62
N GLN A 267 -23.13 8.35 9.95
CA GLN A 267 -23.26 7.82 11.31
C GLN A 267 -22.09 6.90 11.68
N ILE A 268 -21.53 6.17 10.70
CA ILE A 268 -20.34 5.34 10.90
C ILE A 268 -19.13 6.23 11.20
N SER A 269 -19.01 7.38 10.53
CA SER A 269 -17.96 8.40 10.75
C SER A 269 -18.01 9.15 12.08
N GLN A 270 -19.03 8.95 12.92
CA GLN A 270 -19.20 9.67 14.19
C GLN A 270 -19.19 8.68 15.36
N VAL A 271 -18.25 8.82 16.31
CA VAL A 271 -18.04 7.87 17.43
C VAL A 271 -19.31 7.54 18.17
N GLU A 272 -19.96 8.52 18.79
CA GLU A 272 -21.09 8.24 19.70
C GLU A 272 -22.28 7.66 18.97
N GLN A 273 -22.53 8.13 17.75
CA GLN A 273 -23.59 7.58 16.91
C GLN A 273 -23.26 6.14 16.54
N PHE A 274 -22.01 5.87 16.12
CA PHE A 274 -21.57 4.52 15.81
C PHE A 274 -21.66 3.61 17.04
N LYS A 275 -21.11 4.00 18.19
CA LYS A 275 -21.17 3.24 19.45
C LYS A 275 -22.59 2.94 19.87
N THR A 276 -23.46 3.94 19.87
CA THR A 276 -24.89 3.78 20.21
C THR A 276 -25.58 2.83 19.24
N ASN A 277 -25.29 2.95 17.94
CA ASN A 277 -25.89 2.10 16.93
C ASN A 277 -25.33 0.67 16.97
N VAL A 278 -24.04 0.47 17.26
CA VAL A 278 -23.42 -0.85 17.45
C VAL A 278 -24.02 -1.58 18.66
N ASN A 279 -24.29 -0.86 19.76
CA ASN A 279 -24.97 -1.43 20.91
C ASN A 279 -26.37 -1.91 20.53
N ARG A 280 -27.14 -1.09 19.79
CA ARG A 280 -28.45 -1.49 19.25
C ARG A 280 -28.33 -2.68 18.30
N ILE A 281 -27.28 -2.74 17.48
CA ILE A 281 -27.07 -3.87 16.57
C ILE A 281 -26.81 -5.15 17.35
N SER A 282 -26.09 -5.05 18.48
CA SER A 282 -25.83 -6.19 19.36
C SER A 282 -27.11 -6.75 20.02
N GLU A 283 -28.24 -6.04 19.93
CA GLU A 283 -29.55 -6.51 20.37
C GLU A 283 -30.28 -7.36 19.30
N HIS A 284 -29.78 -7.43 18.06
CA HIS A 284 -30.32 -8.35 17.05
C HIS A 284 -30.12 -9.82 17.46
N SER A 285 -30.96 -10.70 16.93
CA SER A 285 -30.76 -12.14 17.12
C SER A 285 -29.44 -12.61 16.49
N GLU A 286 -28.75 -13.56 17.14
CA GLU A 286 -27.50 -14.14 16.63
C GLU A 286 -27.64 -14.68 15.19
N ASN A 287 -28.81 -15.24 14.86
CA ASN A 287 -29.14 -15.75 13.54
C ASN A 287 -29.22 -14.65 12.47
N GLU A 288 -29.82 -13.50 12.80
CA GLU A 288 -29.92 -12.36 11.89
C GLU A 288 -28.54 -11.73 11.64
N MET A 289 -27.77 -11.52 12.71
CA MET A 289 -26.39 -11.02 12.62
C MET A 289 -25.54 -11.93 11.75
N ARG A 290 -25.60 -13.25 11.99
CA ARG A 290 -24.89 -14.24 11.18
C ARG A 290 -25.29 -14.14 9.70
N ARG A 291 -26.59 -14.09 9.40
CA ARG A 291 -27.08 -14.01 8.02
C ARG A 291 -26.56 -12.76 7.30
N ILE A 292 -26.57 -11.60 7.94
CA ILE A 292 -26.06 -10.35 7.37
C ILE A 292 -24.56 -10.46 7.11
N LEU A 293 -23.78 -10.92 8.11
CA LEU A 293 -22.33 -11.04 8.00
C LEU A 293 -21.89 -12.07 6.96
N ASP A 294 -22.52 -13.25 6.90
CA ASP A 294 -22.23 -14.28 5.90
C ASP A 294 -22.49 -13.74 4.48
N LYS A 295 -23.56 -12.95 4.33
CA LYS A 295 -23.90 -12.31 3.06
C LYS A 295 -22.94 -11.17 2.70
N CYS A 296 -22.47 -10.39 3.68
CA CYS A 296 -21.41 -9.40 3.49
C CYS A 296 -20.10 -10.06 3.04
N SER A 297 -19.70 -11.15 3.71
CA SER A 297 -18.51 -11.93 3.34
C SER A 297 -18.58 -12.36 1.89
N LYS A 298 -19.69 -13.00 1.51
CA LYS A 298 -19.90 -13.48 0.15
C LYS A 298 -19.84 -12.37 -0.89
N ALA A 299 -20.50 -11.25 -0.63
CA ALA A 299 -20.50 -10.12 -1.56
C ALA A 299 -19.10 -9.51 -1.74
N MET A 300 -18.30 -9.41 -0.67
CA MET A 300 -16.91 -8.94 -0.76
C MET A 300 -15.99 -9.93 -1.46
N ASP A 301 -16.18 -11.23 -1.24
CA ASP A 301 -15.44 -12.27 -1.96
C ASP A 301 -15.70 -12.22 -3.47
N ILE A 302 -16.96 -12.05 -3.87
CA ILE A 302 -17.35 -11.90 -5.27
C ILE A 302 -16.79 -10.58 -5.85
N THR A 303 -16.74 -9.49 -5.08
CA THR A 303 -16.06 -8.25 -5.49
C THR A 303 -14.58 -8.47 -5.78
N ILE A 304 -13.87 -9.22 -4.94
CA ILE A 304 -12.45 -9.54 -5.16
C ILE A 304 -12.29 -10.42 -6.40
N GLU A 305 -13.10 -11.48 -6.52
CA GLU A 305 -13.09 -12.37 -7.69
C GLU A 305 -13.39 -11.61 -8.98
N PHE A 306 -14.33 -10.66 -8.95
CA PHE A 306 -14.66 -9.80 -10.08
C PHE A 306 -13.45 -8.98 -10.52
N LEU A 307 -12.74 -8.35 -9.59
CA LEU A 307 -11.55 -7.56 -9.91
C LEU A 307 -10.40 -8.41 -10.46
N GLU A 308 -10.22 -9.61 -9.93
CA GLU A 308 -9.23 -10.55 -10.42
C GLU A 308 -9.57 -11.01 -11.85
N LYS A 309 -10.79 -11.50 -12.07
CA LYS A 309 -11.24 -12.01 -13.37
C LYS A 309 -11.30 -10.92 -14.44
N GLU A 310 -11.88 -9.76 -14.12
CA GLU A 310 -12.14 -8.73 -15.12
C GLU A 310 -10.97 -7.77 -15.31
N LEU A 311 -10.17 -7.50 -14.29
CA LEU A 311 -9.14 -6.46 -14.31
C LEU A 311 -7.73 -6.99 -13.97
N GLY A 312 -7.59 -8.27 -13.65
CA GLY A 312 -6.31 -8.88 -13.25
C GLY A 312 -5.78 -8.33 -11.93
N ILE A 313 -6.62 -7.72 -11.09
CA ILE A 313 -6.18 -7.10 -9.84
C ILE A 313 -6.27 -8.14 -8.74
N THR A 314 -5.11 -8.64 -8.31
CA THR A 314 -5.01 -9.67 -7.25
C THR A 314 -4.68 -9.09 -5.88
N HIS A 315 -4.35 -7.80 -5.79
CA HIS A 315 -3.96 -7.14 -4.54
C HIS A 315 -4.36 -5.66 -4.53
N SER A 316 -4.73 -5.16 -3.35
CA SER A 316 -5.23 -3.80 -3.16
C SER A 316 -4.20 -2.70 -3.40
N ASN A 317 -2.89 -3.00 -3.33
CA ASN A 317 -1.78 -2.06 -3.61
C ASN A 317 -1.80 -1.46 -5.02
N LEU A 318 -2.50 -2.10 -5.97
CA LEU A 318 -2.76 -1.55 -7.29
C LEU A 318 -3.86 -0.49 -7.29
N LEU A 319 -4.73 -0.48 -6.27
CA LEU A 319 -5.88 0.40 -6.21
C LEU A 319 -5.47 1.80 -5.73
N PRO A 320 -5.92 2.86 -6.40
CA PRO A 320 -5.75 4.23 -5.90
C PRO A 320 -6.49 4.45 -4.58
N SER A 321 -7.62 3.76 -4.41
CA SER A 321 -8.45 3.74 -3.20
C SER A 321 -9.24 2.44 -3.17
N GLN A 322 -9.49 1.91 -1.97
CA GLN A 322 -10.34 0.74 -1.75
C GLN A 322 -11.82 1.11 -1.52
N THR A 323 -12.16 2.41 -1.42
CA THR A 323 -13.53 2.88 -1.19
C THR A 323 -14.52 2.47 -2.29
N PRO A 324 -14.17 2.47 -3.60
CA PRO A 324 -15.07 2.02 -4.66
C PRO A 324 -15.49 0.55 -4.56
N LEU A 325 -14.82 -0.26 -3.73
CA LEU A 325 -15.23 -1.65 -3.46
C LEU A 325 -16.56 -1.74 -2.70
N ILE A 326 -16.90 -0.70 -1.92
CA ILE A 326 -18.11 -0.67 -1.10
C ILE A 326 -19.38 -0.68 -1.98
N PRO A 327 -19.55 0.23 -2.97
CA PRO A 327 -20.68 0.17 -3.90
C PRO A 327 -20.79 -1.14 -4.69
N ILE A 328 -19.67 -1.70 -5.16
CA ILE A 328 -19.68 -2.98 -5.90
C ILE A 328 -20.16 -4.12 -5.00
N SER A 329 -19.62 -4.18 -3.77
CA SER A 329 -20.05 -5.18 -2.78
C SER A 329 -21.52 -4.98 -2.39
N ALA A 330 -22.00 -3.74 -2.31
CA ALA A 330 -23.41 -3.44 -2.08
C ALA A 330 -24.30 -3.92 -3.22
N TYR A 331 -23.86 -3.78 -4.47
CA TYR A 331 -24.59 -4.31 -5.62
C TYR A 331 -24.75 -5.83 -5.50
N PHE A 332 -23.65 -6.56 -5.31
CA PHE A 332 -23.69 -8.03 -5.17
C PHE A 332 -24.50 -8.48 -3.96
N TYR A 333 -24.43 -7.74 -2.85
CA TYR A 333 -25.24 -7.97 -1.67
C TYR A 333 -26.74 -7.80 -1.96
N TYR A 334 -27.19 -6.65 -2.46
CA TYR A 334 -28.62 -6.40 -2.65
C TYR A 334 -29.24 -7.27 -3.75
N LYS A 335 -28.43 -7.68 -4.74
CA LYS A 335 -28.83 -8.61 -5.79
C LYS A 335 -28.82 -10.08 -5.37
N ASN A 336 -28.21 -10.41 -4.22
CA ASN A 336 -27.95 -11.80 -3.80
C ASN A 336 -27.13 -12.59 -4.83
N ILE A 337 -26.16 -11.94 -5.49
CA ILE A 337 -25.27 -12.61 -6.44
C ILE A 337 -24.44 -13.63 -5.66
N ASN A 338 -24.41 -14.87 -6.16
CA ASN A 338 -23.66 -15.96 -5.51
C ASN A 338 -22.41 -16.37 -6.28
N SER A 339 -22.33 -16.03 -7.57
CA SER A 339 -21.21 -16.29 -8.45
C SER A 339 -21.20 -15.28 -9.59
N LEU A 340 -20.03 -15.08 -10.22
CA LEU A 340 -19.90 -14.14 -11.34
C LEU A 340 -20.71 -14.56 -12.57
N ASP A 341 -21.08 -15.83 -12.70
CA ASP A 341 -21.86 -16.35 -13.83
C ASP A 341 -23.33 -15.91 -13.79
N GLU A 342 -23.80 -15.37 -12.66
CA GLU A 342 -25.13 -14.78 -12.52
C GLU A 342 -25.21 -13.34 -13.07
N LEU A 343 -24.06 -12.72 -13.38
CA LEU A 343 -24.00 -11.36 -13.93
C LEU A 343 -24.16 -11.39 -15.45
N ASP A 344 -25.00 -10.51 -15.96
CA ASP A 344 -25.04 -10.29 -17.40
C ASP A 344 -23.84 -9.46 -17.89
N ASN A 345 -23.55 -9.56 -19.19
CA ASN A 345 -22.44 -8.84 -19.80
C ASN A 345 -22.57 -7.31 -19.70
N ALA A 346 -23.80 -6.79 -19.58
CA ALA A 346 -24.03 -5.35 -19.48
C ALA A 346 -23.62 -4.84 -18.10
N ASP A 347 -24.00 -5.55 -17.03
CA ASP A 347 -23.59 -5.28 -15.65
C ASP A 347 -22.08 -5.40 -15.49
N ILE A 348 -21.46 -6.45 -16.02
CA ILE A 348 -19.99 -6.59 -15.99
C ILE A 348 -19.32 -5.36 -16.62
N LYS A 349 -19.76 -4.98 -17.83
CA LYS A 349 -19.23 -3.81 -18.54
C LYS A 349 -19.48 -2.51 -17.77
N ASN A 350 -20.66 -2.36 -17.18
CA ASN A 350 -21.06 -1.18 -16.42
C ASN A 350 -20.27 -1.02 -15.12
N ILE A 351 -20.09 -2.10 -14.36
CA ILE A 351 -19.26 -2.13 -13.15
C ILE A 351 -17.82 -1.80 -13.50
N VAL A 352 -17.24 -2.44 -14.53
CA VAL A 352 -15.86 -2.19 -14.97
C VAL A 352 -15.66 -0.72 -15.33
N ASN A 353 -16.51 -0.16 -16.20
CA ASN A 353 -16.38 1.24 -16.64
C ASN A 353 -16.54 2.21 -15.48
N TRP A 354 -17.55 1.99 -14.62
CA TRP A 354 -17.76 2.84 -13.45
C TRP A 354 -16.55 2.77 -12.51
N PHE A 355 -16.07 1.57 -12.18
CA PHE A 355 -14.96 1.35 -11.27
C PHE A 355 -13.66 2.00 -11.76
N VAL A 356 -13.31 1.81 -13.04
CA VAL A 356 -12.12 2.42 -13.65
C VAL A 356 -12.21 3.94 -13.58
N LEU A 357 -13.36 4.51 -13.92
CA LEU A 357 -13.58 5.95 -13.92
C LEU A 357 -13.50 6.56 -12.51
N VAL A 358 -14.21 6.01 -11.52
CA VAL A 358 -14.19 6.55 -10.15
C VAL A 358 -12.83 6.39 -9.48
N SER A 359 -12.11 5.31 -9.78
CA SER A 359 -10.78 5.05 -9.26
C SER A 359 -9.75 5.99 -9.88
N PHE A 360 -9.81 6.23 -11.19
CA PHE A 360 -8.90 7.14 -11.87
C PHE A 360 -9.12 8.61 -11.43
N ASN A 361 -10.38 9.04 -11.33
CA ASN A 361 -10.73 10.41 -10.92
C ASN A 361 -10.62 10.65 -9.41
N GLY A 362 -10.39 9.61 -8.60
CA GLY A 362 -10.39 9.72 -7.15
C GLY A 362 -11.71 10.24 -6.60
N TYR A 363 -12.85 9.77 -7.12
CA TYR A 363 -14.18 10.33 -6.83
C TYR A 363 -14.48 10.41 -5.32
N TYR A 364 -14.09 9.40 -4.55
CA TYR A 364 -14.30 9.35 -3.09
C TYR A 364 -13.19 10.00 -2.26
N SER A 365 -12.24 10.72 -2.86
CA SER A 365 -11.15 11.40 -2.14
C SER A 365 -11.61 12.56 -1.24
N SER A 366 -12.84 13.03 -1.43
CA SER A 366 -13.44 14.13 -0.69
C SER A 366 -14.94 13.88 -0.52
N GLN A 367 -15.50 14.35 0.61
CA GLN A 367 -16.93 14.16 0.95
C GLN A 367 -17.36 12.69 0.83
N THR A 368 -16.51 11.78 1.30
CA THR A 368 -16.65 10.33 1.10
C THR A 368 -18.00 9.82 1.61
N ASP A 369 -18.42 10.26 2.80
CA ASP A 369 -19.62 9.75 3.46
C ASP A 369 -20.89 10.07 2.68
N THR A 370 -21.09 11.33 2.29
CA THR A 370 -22.31 11.75 1.58
C THR A 370 -22.37 11.16 0.18
N LYS A 371 -21.23 11.03 -0.51
CA LYS A 371 -21.16 10.35 -1.82
C LYS A 371 -21.53 8.87 -1.70
N LEU A 372 -20.95 8.17 -0.72
CA LEU A 372 -21.27 6.76 -0.49
C LEU A 372 -22.74 6.56 -0.10
N ASP A 373 -23.28 7.39 0.80
CA ASP A 373 -24.70 7.29 1.20
C ASP A 373 -25.63 7.37 -0.02
N GLU A 374 -25.41 8.32 -0.92
CA GLU A 374 -26.23 8.46 -2.14
C GLU A 374 -26.03 7.31 -3.13
N ASP A 375 -24.78 6.91 -3.40
CA ASP A 375 -24.48 5.84 -4.34
C ASP A 375 -25.02 4.48 -3.84
N LEU A 376 -24.96 4.23 -2.52
CA LEU A 376 -25.53 3.03 -1.90
C LEU A 376 -27.05 2.98 -2.02
N GLU A 377 -27.74 4.11 -1.84
CA GLU A 377 -29.20 4.18 -2.02
C GLU A 377 -29.60 3.98 -3.49
N ILE A 378 -28.85 4.57 -4.45
CA ILE A 378 -29.04 4.34 -5.89
C ILE A 378 -28.92 2.85 -6.21
N ILE A 379 -27.90 2.17 -5.67
CA ILE A 379 -27.65 0.73 -5.88
C ILE A 379 -28.75 -0.13 -5.26
N LYS A 380 -29.11 0.15 -4.01
CA LYS A 380 -30.15 -0.58 -3.27
C LYS A 380 -31.50 -0.55 -3.99
N GLY A 381 -31.84 0.57 -4.62
CA GLY A 381 -33.11 0.76 -5.34
C GLY A 381 -33.13 0.22 -6.78
N SER A 382 -32.06 -0.41 -7.28
CA SER A 382 -31.92 -0.72 -8.71
C SER A 382 -31.98 -2.22 -9.00
N ALA A 383 -32.56 -2.60 -10.14
CA ALA A 383 -32.68 -3.99 -10.59
C ALA A 383 -31.38 -4.54 -11.21
N TYR A 384 -30.65 -3.69 -11.93
CA TYR A 384 -29.37 -3.92 -12.59
C TYR A 384 -28.33 -2.94 -12.05
N PHE A 385 -27.06 -3.04 -12.44
CA PHE A 385 -26.04 -2.09 -11.99
C PHE A 385 -26.36 -0.69 -12.55
N PRO A 386 -26.64 0.31 -11.69
CA PRO A 386 -27.24 1.58 -12.12
C PRO A 386 -26.19 2.59 -12.63
N TYR A 387 -25.47 2.20 -13.68
CA TYR A 387 -24.36 2.97 -14.27
C TYR A 387 -24.74 4.43 -14.56
N ASP A 388 -25.82 4.66 -15.31
CA ASP A 388 -26.19 6.02 -15.73
C ASP A 388 -26.58 6.92 -14.56
N LYS A 389 -27.28 6.38 -13.56
CA LYS A 389 -27.65 7.13 -12.34
C LYS A 389 -26.43 7.47 -11.49
N LEU A 390 -25.46 6.56 -11.40
CA LEU A 390 -24.21 6.82 -10.69
C LEU A 390 -23.38 7.90 -11.43
N LEU A 391 -23.35 7.89 -12.77
CA LEU A 391 -22.72 8.94 -13.55
C LEU A 391 -23.44 10.29 -13.41
N GLU A 392 -24.78 10.29 -13.40
CA GLU A 392 -25.57 11.49 -13.15
C GLU A 392 -25.26 12.07 -11.76
N ASN A 393 -25.15 11.21 -10.73
CA ASN A 393 -24.75 11.65 -9.40
C ASN A 393 -23.35 12.28 -9.38
N MET A 394 -22.39 11.66 -10.08
CA MET A 394 -21.05 12.23 -10.27
C MET A 394 -21.10 13.61 -10.95
N GLN A 395 -21.87 13.75 -12.02
CA GLN A 395 -22.03 15.01 -12.76
C GLN A 395 -22.67 16.11 -11.92
N ASN A 396 -23.72 15.79 -11.16
CA ASN A 396 -24.38 16.71 -10.23
C ASN A 396 -23.40 17.25 -9.18
N ARG A 397 -22.39 16.45 -8.83
CA ARG A 397 -21.29 16.81 -7.93
C ARG A 397 -20.09 17.43 -8.65
N LYS A 398 -20.25 17.79 -9.93
CA LYS A 398 -19.23 18.37 -10.81
C LYS A 398 -17.97 17.50 -10.98
N ALA A 399 -18.09 16.19 -10.75
CA ALA A 399 -17.01 15.25 -11.03
C ALA A 399 -16.93 14.96 -12.53
N LYS A 400 -15.72 14.71 -13.02
CA LYS A 400 -15.52 14.28 -14.40
C LYS A 400 -16.10 12.89 -14.62
N VAL A 401 -16.76 12.70 -15.76
CA VAL A 401 -17.25 11.39 -16.20
C VAL A 401 -16.61 10.89 -17.49
N LYS A 402 -15.61 11.64 -17.98
CA LYS A 402 -14.81 11.30 -19.15
C LYS A 402 -13.33 11.49 -18.87
N ILE A 403 -12.51 10.59 -19.40
CA ILE A 403 -11.04 10.63 -19.36
C ILE A 403 -10.56 11.16 -20.71
N THR A 404 -9.87 12.30 -20.66
CA THR A 404 -9.35 12.97 -21.86
C THR A 404 -7.88 12.61 -22.10
N LEU A 405 -7.37 12.86 -23.32
CA LEU A 405 -5.93 12.73 -23.60
C LEU A 405 -5.09 13.59 -22.64
N ASN A 406 -5.55 14.78 -22.29
CA ASN A 406 -4.86 15.66 -21.34
C ASN A 406 -4.78 15.05 -19.93
N ASP A 407 -5.78 14.29 -19.50
CA ASP A 407 -5.75 13.62 -18.20
C ASP A 407 -4.72 12.48 -18.17
N ILE A 408 -4.54 11.74 -19.27
CA ILE A 408 -3.45 10.75 -19.41
C ILE A 408 -2.09 11.45 -19.48
N ARG A 409 -1.99 12.54 -20.27
CA ARG A 409 -0.75 13.31 -20.47
C ARG A 409 -0.20 13.91 -19.19
N LYS A 410 -1.04 14.22 -18.20
CA LYS A 410 -0.59 14.62 -16.84
C LYS A 410 0.36 13.59 -16.21
N GLY A 411 0.27 12.32 -16.59
CA GLY A 411 1.20 11.28 -16.15
C GLY A 411 2.65 11.52 -16.56
N LEU A 412 2.93 12.40 -17.53
CA LEU A 412 4.29 12.87 -17.89
C LEU A 412 4.87 13.85 -16.87
N SER A 413 4.02 14.52 -16.12
CA SER A 413 4.38 15.57 -15.15
C SER A 413 4.24 15.11 -13.71
N LEU A 414 4.13 13.79 -13.48
CA LEU A 414 3.95 13.18 -12.17
C LEU A 414 4.98 12.08 -11.97
N ASN A 415 5.51 11.97 -10.75
CA ASN A 415 6.14 10.73 -10.31
C ASN A 415 5.02 9.72 -10.02
N VAL A 416 4.79 8.78 -10.94
CA VAL A 416 3.68 7.83 -10.83
C VAL A 416 3.90 6.73 -9.80
N LEU A 417 5.14 6.57 -9.32
CA LEU A 417 5.47 5.68 -8.22
C LEU A 417 5.07 6.25 -6.85
N ARG A 418 4.79 7.57 -6.78
CA ARG A 418 4.28 8.24 -5.57
C ARG A 418 2.75 8.28 -5.56
N SER A 419 2.19 8.65 -4.40
CA SER A 419 0.73 8.67 -4.16
C SER A 419 -0.06 9.44 -5.22
N GLN A 420 0.49 10.54 -5.75
CA GLN A 420 -0.19 11.42 -6.72
C GLN A 420 -0.43 10.77 -8.10
N GLY A 421 0.35 9.76 -8.49
CA GLY A 421 0.20 9.09 -9.79
C GLY A 421 -0.21 7.62 -9.70
N ARG A 422 -0.63 7.14 -8.52
CA ARG A 422 -1.19 5.78 -8.34
C ARG A 422 -2.38 5.51 -9.28
N SER A 423 -3.24 6.51 -9.52
CA SER A 423 -4.36 6.40 -10.46
C SER A 423 -3.92 6.16 -11.91
N HIS A 424 -2.82 6.77 -12.35
CA HIS A 424 -2.26 6.54 -13.68
C HIS A 424 -1.66 5.14 -13.82
N LEU A 425 -0.95 4.64 -12.80
CA LEU A 425 -0.46 3.26 -12.80
C LEU A 425 -1.60 2.24 -12.82
N PHE A 426 -2.62 2.45 -12.01
CA PHE A 426 -3.84 1.64 -12.01
C PHE A 426 -4.47 1.58 -13.41
N LEU A 427 -4.65 2.74 -14.05
CA LEU A 427 -5.25 2.80 -15.38
C LEU A 427 -4.36 2.13 -16.44
N LEU A 428 -3.03 2.33 -16.39
CA LEU A 428 -2.11 1.64 -17.27
C LEU A 428 -2.22 0.12 -17.10
N TYR A 429 -2.18 -0.38 -15.86
CA TYR A 429 -2.28 -1.80 -15.56
C TYR A 429 -3.57 -2.42 -16.14
N THR A 430 -4.71 -1.81 -15.86
CA THR A 430 -6.03 -2.29 -16.34
C THR A 430 -6.13 -2.29 -17.87
N ILE A 431 -5.58 -1.27 -18.54
CA ILE A 431 -5.51 -1.25 -20.01
C ILE A 431 -4.62 -2.37 -20.54
N LEU A 432 -3.45 -2.60 -19.94
CA LEU A 432 -2.53 -3.67 -20.34
C LEU A 432 -3.16 -5.05 -20.20
N VAL A 433 -3.82 -5.32 -19.07
CA VAL A 433 -4.56 -6.56 -18.84
C VAL A 433 -5.63 -6.76 -19.90
N LYS A 434 -6.47 -5.75 -20.16
CA LYS A 434 -7.53 -5.83 -21.18
C LYS A 434 -6.99 -5.95 -22.62
N LYS A 435 -5.74 -5.55 -22.87
CA LYS A 435 -5.04 -5.76 -24.16
C LYS A 435 -4.30 -7.11 -24.24
N GLY A 436 -4.35 -7.96 -23.22
CA GLY A 436 -3.65 -9.23 -23.22
C GLY A 436 -2.12 -9.08 -23.22
N ALA A 437 -1.62 -8.05 -22.55
CA ALA A 437 -0.19 -7.86 -22.32
C ALA A 437 0.38 -8.98 -21.42
N ASP A 438 1.63 -9.37 -21.68
CA ASP A 438 2.35 -10.40 -20.94
C ASP A 438 3.50 -9.81 -20.12
N ASP A 439 4.07 -10.58 -19.23
CA ASP A 439 5.14 -10.16 -18.31
C ASP A 439 6.54 -10.10 -18.95
N TRP A 440 6.61 -10.09 -20.29
CA TRP A 440 7.82 -10.22 -21.12
C TRP A 440 8.51 -11.58 -21.04
N ASN A 441 7.88 -12.53 -20.35
CA ASN A 441 8.23 -13.94 -20.36
C ASN A 441 7.09 -14.81 -20.95
N GLY A 442 6.14 -14.17 -21.65
CA GLY A 442 5.03 -14.82 -22.34
C GLY A 442 3.83 -15.20 -21.47
N VAL A 443 3.84 -14.90 -20.16
CA VAL A 443 2.70 -15.13 -19.27
C VAL A 443 1.88 -13.86 -19.12
N LEU A 444 0.56 -13.94 -19.33
CA LEU A 444 -0.33 -12.77 -19.22
C LEU A 444 -0.25 -12.12 -17.84
N LEU A 445 -0.29 -10.79 -17.81
CA LEU A 445 -0.28 -10.03 -16.55
C LEU A 445 -1.42 -10.43 -15.60
N SER A 446 -2.60 -10.76 -16.15
CA SER A 446 -3.76 -11.22 -15.37
C SER A 446 -3.55 -12.57 -14.67
N GLY A 447 -2.59 -13.37 -15.13
CA GLY A 447 -2.24 -14.66 -14.52
C GLY A 447 -1.11 -14.55 -13.48
N ARG A 448 -0.69 -13.33 -13.12
CA ARG A 448 0.41 -13.07 -12.19
C ARG A 448 -0.09 -12.45 -10.91
N LYS A 449 0.52 -12.84 -9.80
CA LYS A 449 0.36 -12.16 -8.52
C LYS A 449 1.18 -10.88 -8.52
N PHE A 450 0.49 -9.75 -8.56
CA PHE A 450 1.12 -8.43 -8.69
C PHE A 450 2.24 -8.17 -7.66
N SER A 451 1.99 -8.43 -6.38
CA SER A 451 2.93 -8.15 -5.28
C SER A 451 4.11 -9.14 -5.20
N GLU A 452 3.99 -10.33 -5.78
CA GLU A 452 4.96 -11.43 -5.67
C GLU A 452 5.84 -11.59 -6.92
N GLU A 453 5.29 -11.38 -8.12
CA GLU A 453 5.94 -11.78 -9.38
C GLU A 453 6.27 -10.59 -10.30
N LEU A 454 5.51 -9.49 -10.20
CA LEU A 454 5.66 -8.33 -11.08
C LEU A 454 6.49 -7.22 -10.45
N ASP A 455 7.23 -6.52 -11.31
CA ASP A 455 7.94 -5.28 -11.03
C ASP A 455 7.46 -4.14 -11.93
N ARG A 456 7.53 -2.93 -11.39
CA ARG A 456 7.40 -1.68 -12.15
C ARG A 456 8.75 -1.41 -12.81
N HIS A 457 8.84 -1.69 -14.11
CA HIS A 457 10.07 -1.54 -14.88
C HIS A 457 10.13 -0.21 -15.60
N HIS A 458 11.25 0.49 -15.45
CA HIS A 458 11.60 1.66 -16.24
C HIS A 458 12.14 1.20 -17.60
N ILE A 459 11.38 1.49 -18.68
CA ILE A 459 11.78 1.11 -20.03
C ILE A 459 13.12 1.76 -20.40
N PHE A 460 13.33 3.02 -20.03
CA PHE A 460 14.65 3.61 -19.93
C PHE A 460 15.09 3.50 -18.47
N PRO A 461 16.03 2.59 -18.12
CA PRO A 461 16.39 2.33 -16.73
C PRO A 461 16.83 3.59 -16.00
N GLN A 462 16.52 3.66 -14.70
CA GLN A 462 16.85 4.80 -13.87
C GLN A 462 18.34 5.17 -13.98
N ASP A 463 19.25 4.24 -13.70
CA ASP A 463 20.70 4.49 -13.75
C ASP A 463 21.17 5.01 -15.11
N TYR A 464 20.57 4.53 -16.20
CA TYR A 464 20.85 5.01 -17.56
C TYR A 464 20.38 6.45 -17.75
N LEU A 465 19.16 6.78 -17.32
CA LEU A 465 18.64 8.15 -17.40
C LEU A 465 19.43 9.10 -16.49
N GLU A 466 19.85 8.68 -15.30
CA GLU A 466 20.62 9.52 -14.39
C GLU A 466 21.99 9.92 -14.93
N GLN A 467 22.61 9.05 -15.74
CA GLN A 467 23.90 9.33 -16.36
C GLN A 467 23.79 10.23 -17.59
N ASN A 468 22.67 10.16 -18.30
CA ASN A 468 22.51 10.81 -19.61
C ASN A 468 21.63 12.06 -19.58
N LEU A 469 20.71 12.18 -18.63
CA LEU A 469 19.90 13.38 -18.43
C LEU A 469 20.57 14.32 -17.43
N LYS A 470 20.62 15.60 -17.77
CA LYS A 470 21.12 16.69 -16.89
C LYS A 470 20.01 17.70 -16.59
N PRO A 471 18.94 17.31 -15.87
CA PRO A 471 17.89 18.24 -15.46
C PRO A 471 18.43 19.27 -14.46
N GLU A 472 17.76 20.43 -14.42
CA GLU A 472 18.17 21.58 -13.60
C GLU A 472 17.99 21.34 -12.10
N ASP A 473 17.01 20.52 -11.72
CA ASP A 473 16.67 20.20 -10.33
C ASP A 473 16.28 18.73 -10.12
N GLN A 474 16.28 18.31 -8.86
CA GLN A 474 16.04 16.92 -8.45
C GLN A 474 14.58 16.48 -8.64
N ASP A 475 13.60 17.36 -8.45
CA ASP A 475 12.18 17.02 -8.62
C ASP A 475 11.86 16.77 -10.10
N THR A 476 12.38 17.62 -10.98
CA THR A 476 12.29 17.43 -12.43
C THR A 476 12.96 16.14 -12.87
N LYS A 477 14.14 15.80 -12.30
CA LYS A 477 14.82 14.52 -12.53
C LYS A 477 13.92 13.33 -12.17
N GLU A 478 13.35 13.34 -10.97
CA GLU A 478 12.50 12.27 -10.48
C GLU A 478 11.25 12.08 -11.35
N ILE A 479 10.61 13.18 -11.77
CA ILE A 479 9.44 13.12 -12.66
C ILE A 479 9.84 12.55 -14.02
N LEU A 480 10.92 13.04 -14.63
CA LEU A 480 11.39 12.55 -15.93
C LEU A 480 11.69 11.05 -15.90
N ILE A 481 12.22 10.52 -14.81
CA ILE A 481 12.51 9.09 -14.66
C ILE A 481 11.22 8.29 -14.39
N ASN A 482 10.41 8.75 -13.44
CA ASN A 482 9.29 7.99 -12.88
C ASN A 482 7.92 8.36 -13.47
N ASN A 483 7.88 8.87 -14.70
CA ASN A 483 6.63 9.24 -15.36
C ASN A 483 5.90 8.02 -15.95
N LEU A 484 4.60 8.19 -16.21
CA LEU A 484 3.73 7.12 -16.73
C LEU A 484 4.27 6.43 -17.98
N ALA A 485 4.83 7.19 -18.91
CA ALA A 485 5.28 6.68 -20.20
C ALA A 485 6.63 5.99 -20.14
N ASN A 486 7.40 6.12 -19.05
CA ASN A 486 8.61 5.33 -18.84
C ASN A 486 8.36 4.05 -18.02
N ILE A 487 7.20 3.89 -17.37
CA ILE A 487 6.92 2.74 -16.51
C ILE A 487 6.10 1.67 -17.23
N THR A 488 6.41 0.40 -16.99
CA THR A 488 5.58 -0.74 -17.36
C THR A 488 5.65 -1.86 -16.32
N PHE A 489 4.93 -2.96 -16.53
CA PHE A 489 4.91 -4.10 -15.62
C PHE A 489 5.51 -5.33 -16.30
N ILE A 490 6.54 -5.92 -15.71
CA ILE A 490 7.20 -7.13 -16.24
C ILE A 490 7.52 -8.09 -15.11
N HIS A 491 7.92 -9.30 -15.46
CA HIS A 491 8.37 -10.28 -14.49
C HIS A 491 9.68 -9.83 -13.81
N ARG A 492 9.77 -10.00 -12.50
CA ARG A 492 10.93 -9.63 -11.66
C ARG A 492 12.28 -10.10 -12.17
N ASN A 493 12.35 -11.35 -12.63
CA ASN A 493 13.60 -11.91 -13.13
C ASN A 493 14.05 -11.21 -14.42
N ILE A 494 13.11 -10.83 -15.29
CA ILE A 494 13.42 -10.08 -16.53
C ILE A 494 13.89 -8.68 -16.17
N ASN A 495 13.24 -8.01 -15.21
CA ASN A 495 13.68 -6.71 -14.70
C ASN A 495 15.12 -6.77 -14.17
N SER A 496 15.44 -7.82 -13.40
CA SER A 496 16.78 -8.05 -12.85
C SER A 496 17.83 -8.37 -13.92
N GLU A 497 17.46 -9.09 -14.98
CA GLU A 497 18.34 -9.44 -16.11
C GLU A 497 18.68 -8.24 -17.00
N ILE A 498 17.70 -7.35 -17.21
CA ILE A 498 17.89 -6.10 -17.95
C ILE A 498 18.83 -5.18 -17.17
N GLY A 499 18.59 -4.99 -15.87
CA GLY A 499 19.42 -4.13 -15.03
C GLY A 499 19.44 -2.68 -15.52
N ASP A 500 20.64 -2.14 -15.74
CA ASP A 500 20.90 -0.76 -16.18
C ASP A 500 21.13 -0.63 -17.69
N LYS A 501 20.92 -1.71 -18.47
CA LYS A 501 21.15 -1.72 -19.92
C LYS A 501 20.25 -0.71 -20.64
N PRO A 502 20.77 0.06 -21.59
CA PRO A 502 19.95 0.99 -22.35
C PRO A 502 18.91 0.27 -23.23
N PRO A 503 17.76 0.90 -23.54
CA PRO A 503 16.68 0.27 -24.30
C PRO A 503 17.11 -0.33 -25.64
N HIS A 504 18.07 0.29 -26.33
CA HIS A 504 18.53 -0.19 -27.63
C HIS A 504 19.33 -1.50 -27.57
N GLU A 505 19.82 -1.90 -26.39
CA GLU A 505 20.55 -3.16 -26.19
C GLU A 505 19.62 -4.34 -25.89
N TYR A 506 18.51 -4.10 -25.16
CA TYR A 506 17.66 -5.20 -24.67
C TYR A 506 16.28 -5.27 -25.35
N LEU A 507 15.68 -4.15 -25.80
CA LEU A 507 14.30 -4.16 -26.29
C LEU A 507 14.10 -5.03 -27.51
N ASN A 508 15.15 -5.27 -28.30
CA ASN A 508 15.07 -6.15 -29.46
C ASN A 508 14.63 -7.58 -29.08
N ASP A 509 15.09 -8.07 -27.94
CA ASP A 509 14.83 -9.44 -27.48
C ASP A 509 13.40 -9.57 -26.95
N TYR A 510 12.82 -8.46 -26.47
CA TYR A 510 11.49 -8.42 -25.84
C TYR A 510 10.43 -7.70 -26.69
N ILE A 511 10.73 -7.28 -27.92
CA ILE A 511 9.86 -6.35 -28.65
C ILE A 511 8.45 -6.88 -28.93
N ASN A 512 8.31 -8.19 -29.08
CA ASN A 512 7.01 -8.83 -29.29
C ASN A 512 6.08 -8.64 -28.08
N SER A 513 6.64 -8.74 -26.87
CA SER A 513 5.95 -8.44 -25.62
C SER A 513 5.83 -6.93 -25.41
N ALA A 514 6.91 -6.17 -25.57
CA ALA A 514 6.94 -4.73 -25.31
C ALA A 514 5.93 -3.93 -26.17
N LYS A 515 5.64 -4.37 -27.41
CA LYS A 515 4.58 -3.79 -28.24
C LYS A 515 3.20 -3.85 -27.58
N LYS A 516 2.88 -4.93 -26.87
CA LYS A 516 1.64 -5.06 -26.09
C LYS A 516 1.59 -4.06 -24.91
N HIS A 517 2.74 -3.49 -24.56
CA HIS A 517 2.93 -2.47 -23.53
C HIS A 517 3.03 -1.05 -24.11
N PHE A 518 2.63 -0.90 -25.37
CA PHE A 518 2.65 0.35 -26.12
C PHE A 518 4.06 0.90 -26.37
N VAL A 519 5.08 0.04 -26.32
CA VAL A 519 6.46 0.40 -26.68
C VAL A 519 6.59 0.40 -28.21
N PRO A 520 7.10 1.48 -28.83
CA PRO A 520 7.29 1.55 -30.26
C PRO A 520 8.30 0.52 -30.77
N ALA A 521 8.05 -0.03 -31.95
CA ALA A 521 8.96 -0.94 -32.63
C ALA A 521 10.12 -0.24 -33.36
N ASP A 522 10.00 1.07 -33.58
CA ASP A 522 11.03 1.87 -34.23
C ASP A 522 12.24 2.04 -33.30
N ARG A 523 13.36 1.44 -33.68
CA ARG A 523 14.63 1.49 -32.93
C ARG A 523 15.18 2.90 -32.75
N ASN A 524 14.79 3.86 -33.59
CA ASN A 524 15.21 5.25 -33.41
C ASN A 524 14.62 5.84 -32.12
N LEU A 525 13.41 5.43 -31.74
CA LEU A 525 12.74 5.89 -30.52
C LEU A 525 13.34 5.27 -29.23
N TRP A 526 14.27 4.32 -29.35
CA TRP A 526 14.94 3.69 -28.20
C TRP A 526 16.21 4.44 -27.77
N LYS A 527 16.60 5.46 -28.54
CA LYS A 527 17.79 6.28 -28.28
C LYS A 527 17.45 7.42 -27.32
N ILE A 528 18.42 7.84 -26.52
CA ILE A 528 18.22 8.88 -25.50
C ILE A 528 17.82 10.23 -26.11
N GLU A 529 18.31 10.55 -27.31
CA GLU A 529 17.97 11.78 -28.03
C GLU A 529 16.49 11.82 -28.45
N GLN A 530 15.81 10.67 -28.47
CA GLN A 530 14.40 10.54 -28.79
C GLN A 530 13.52 10.29 -27.56
N TYR A 531 14.05 10.40 -26.34
CA TYR A 531 13.33 10.09 -25.12
C TYR A 531 11.98 10.82 -25.00
N THR A 532 11.96 12.14 -25.21
CA THR A 532 10.71 12.92 -25.17
C THR A 532 9.70 12.44 -26.23
N THR A 533 10.15 12.16 -27.45
CA THR A 533 9.31 11.63 -28.52
C THR A 533 8.74 10.25 -28.18
N PHE A 534 9.56 9.39 -27.55
CA PHE A 534 9.14 8.09 -27.06
C PHE A 534 8.03 8.22 -26.02
N LEU A 535 8.20 9.11 -25.03
CA LEU A 535 7.21 9.32 -23.98
C LEU A 535 5.87 9.78 -24.55
N GLU A 536 5.91 10.77 -25.45
CA GLU A 536 4.71 11.31 -26.12
C GLU A 536 4.00 10.26 -26.98
N TYR A 537 4.76 9.45 -27.74
CA TYR A 537 4.21 8.34 -28.51
C TYR A 537 3.46 7.37 -27.59
N ARG A 538 4.09 6.95 -26.49
CA ARG A 538 3.53 5.95 -25.58
C ARG A 538 2.29 6.47 -24.84
N ILE A 539 2.26 7.74 -24.41
CA ILE A 539 1.04 8.37 -23.88
C ILE A 539 -0.12 8.31 -24.86
N LYS A 540 0.13 8.67 -26.12
CA LYS A 540 -0.91 8.65 -27.16
C LYS A 540 -1.45 7.23 -27.37
N GLN A 541 -0.58 6.23 -27.41
CA GLN A 541 -1.00 4.83 -27.55
C GLN A 541 -1.80 4.34 -26.34
N ILE A 542 -1.39 4.68 -25.10
CA ILE A 542 -2.14 4.36 -23.88
C ILE A 542 -3.56 4.96 -23.94
N TYR A 543 -3.69 6.23 -24.32
CA TYR A 543 -4.99 6.88 -24.47
C TYR A 543 -5.86 6.22 -25.55
N LEU A 544 -5.30 5.92 -26.73
CA LEU A 544 -6.04 5.27 -27.82
C LEU A 544 -6.52 3.87 -27.41
N ALA A 545 -5.68 3.09 -26.72
CA ALA A 545 -6.07 1.79 -26.19
C ALA A 545 -7.17 1.90 -25.12
N GLY A 546 -7.06 2.90 -24.24
CA GLY A 546 -8.11 3.20 -23.26
C GLY A 546 -9.44 3.57 -23.92
N LYS A 547 -9.42 4.37 -24.99
CA LYS A 547 -10.60 4.74 -25.77
C LYS A 547 -11.26 3.54 -26.46
N GLU A 548 -10.46 2.60 -26.96
CA GLU A 548 -10.97 1.37 -27.57
C GLU A 548 -11.64 0.44 -26.55
N ILE A 549 -11.00 0.23 -25.39
CA ILE A 549 -11.47 -0.71 -24.37
C ILE A 549 -12.64 -0.12 -23.56
N PHE A 550 -12.51 1.14 -23.16
CA PHE A 550 -13.40 1.82 -22.21
C PHE A 550 -14.12 3.01 -22.88
N GLY A 551 -14.60 2.82 -24.12
CA GLY A 551 -15.16 3.91 -24.93
C GLY A 551 -16.32 4.69 -24.29
N SER A 552 -17.03 4.12 -23.32
CA SER A 552 -18.08 4.84 -22.58
C SER A 552 -17.52 5.88 -21.60
N ILE A 553 -16.27 5.76 -21.16
CA ILE A 553 -15.63 6.67 -20.18
C ILE A 553 -14.42 7.44 -20.74
N PHE A 554 -14.01 7.19 -21.98
CA PHE A 554 -13.04 8.04 -22.70
C PHE A 554 -13.78 9.00 -23.66
N GLU A 555 -13.14 10.14 -23.94
CA GLU A 555 -13.60 11.14 -24.94
C GLU A 555 -12.98 10.89 -26.31
#